data_AF-A0A3B9PUN2-F1
#
_entry.id   AF-A0A3B9PUN2-F1
#
_cell.length_a   1.000
_cell.length_b   1.000
_cell.length_c   1.000
_cell.angle_alpha   90.00
_cell.angle_beta   90.00
_cell.angle_gamma   90.00
#
_symmetry.space_group_name_H-M   'P 1'
#
loop_
_entity.id
_entity.type
_entity.pdbx_description
1 polymer ?
#
loop_
_entity_poly.entity_id
_entity_poly.type
_entity_poly.pdbx_seq_one_letter_code
_entity_poly.pdbx_strand_id
1 'polypeptide(L)' 'QMLHVYADFAENWLAMPVLRGEKTEAERFPGAESTLCIEAMMQDR' A
#
# COMPACT_ATOMS: atom_id res chain seq x y z
N GLN A 1 0.06 -8.19 -9.36
CA GLN A 1 -0.73 -9.35 -8.90
C GLN A 1 -0.89 -9.36 -7.38
N MET A 2 0.19 -9.43 -6.58
CA MET A 2 0.09 -9.42 -5.10
C MET A 2 -0.48 -8.14 -4.48
N LEU A 3 -0.22 -6.96 -5.08
CA LEU A 3 -0.74 -5.69 -4.56
C LEU A 3 -2.26 -5.66 -4.42
N HIS A 4 -2.98 -6.28 -5.35
CA HIS A 4 -4.45 -6.36 -5.28
C HIS A 4 -4.93 -7.32 -4.20
N VAL A 5 -4.18 -8.39 -3.90
CA VAL A 5 -4.51 -9.32 -2.81
C VAL A 5 -4.39 -8.60 -1.46
N TYR A 6 -3.32 -7.80 -1.29
CA TYR A 6 -3.17 -7.01 -0.07
C TYR A 6 -4.24 -5.92 0.06
N ALA A 7 -4.60 -5.26 -1.05
CA ALA A 7 -5.68 -4.27 -1.05
C ALA A 7 -7.04 -4.91 -0.72
N ASP A 8 -7.39 -6.02 -1.37
CA ASP A 8 -8.64 -6.76 -1.13
C ASP A 8 -8.76 -7.21 0.32
N PHE A 9 -7.67 -7.72 0.88
CA PHE A 9 -7.63 -8.10 2.30
C PHE A 9 -7.89 -6.89 3.21
N ALA A 10 -7.20 -5.76 2.99
CA ALA A 10 -7.41 -4.56 3.80
C ALA A 10 -8.83 -4.00 3.66
N GLU A 11 -9.35 -3.90 2.44
CA GLU A 11 -10.66 -3.28 2.16
C GLU A 11 -11.82 -4.17 2.61
N ASN A 12 -11.81 -5.45 2.24
CA ASN A 12 -12.97 -6.32 2.39
C ASN A 12 -12.98 -7.13 3.69
N TRP A 13 -11.82 -7.39 4.29
CA TRP A 13 -11.74 -8.17 5.53
C TRP A 13 -11.56 -7.29 6.75
N LEU A 14 -10.81 -6.19 6.62
CA LEU A 14 -10.54 -5.27 7.73
C LEU A 14 -11.39 -4.00 7.68
N ALA A 15 -12.21 -3.82 6.63
CA ALA A 15 -12.98 -2.61 6.38
C ALA A 15 -12.10 -1.34 6.39
N MET A 16 -10.84 -1.47 5.95
CA MET A 16 -9.85 -0.41 5.96
C MET A 16 -9.63 0.09 4.53
N PRO A 17 -10.07 1.32 4.19
CA PRO A 17 -9.83 1.88 2.86
C PRO A 17 -8.34 2.16 2.66
N VAL A 18 -7.79 1.75 1.52
CA VAL A 18 -6.38 1.94 1.18
C VAL A 18 -6.20 2.53 -0.23
N LEU A 19 -5.10 3.23 -0.44
CA LEU A 19 -4.66 3.70 -1.76
C LEU A 19 -3.53 2.81 -2.27
N ARG A 20 -3.65 2.34 -3.51
CA ARG A 20 -2.57 1.61 -4.20
C ARG A 20 -1.69 2.61 -4.93
N GLY A 21 -0.37 2.49 -4.79
CA GLY A 21 0.57 3.40 -5.44
C GLY A 21 1.96 2.81 -5.60
N GLU A 22 2.85 3.63 -6.14
CA GLU A 22 4.28 3.37 -6.21
C GLU A 22 5.02 4.36 -5.30
N LYS A 23 6.03 3.86 -4.59
CA LYS A 23 6.90 4.68 -3.75
C LYS A 23 7.78 5.58 -4.60
N THR A 24 8.03 6.78 -4.10
CA THR A 24 9.05 7.67 -4.66
C THR A 24 10.44 7.03 -4.62
N GLU A 25 11.38 7.51 -5.43
CA GLU A 25 12.74 6.95 -5.44
C GLU A 25 13.41 6.95 -4.06
N ALA A 26 13.11 7.95 -3.22
CA ALA A 26 13.65 8.09 -1.88
C ALA A 26 13.07 7.07 -0.86
N GLU A 27 11.86 6.56 -1.10
CA GLU A 27 11.18 5.61 -0.20
C GLU A 27 11.17 4.18 -0.74
N ARG A 28 11.55 3.98 -2.00
CA ARG A 28 11.65 2.67 -2.62
C ARG A 28 12.63 1.79 -1.86
N PHE A 29 12.36 0.48 -1.82
CA PHE A 29 13.31 -0.47 -1.22
C PHE A 29 14.69 -0.36 -1.89
N PRO A 30 15.80 -0.25 -1.13
CA PRO A 30 17.13 -0.07 -1.70
C PRO A 30 17.49 -1.18 -2.69
N GLY A 31 17.86 -0.79 -3.91
CA GLY A 31 18.22 -1.72 -4.98
C GLY A 31 17.04 -2.32 -5.76
N ALA A 32 15.79 -1.98 -5.43
CA ALA A 32 14.65 -2.34 -6.26
C ALA A 32 14.50 -1.39 -7.46
N GLU A 33 13.96 -1.88 -8.59
CA GLU A 33 13.58 -1.05 -9.75
C GLU A 33 12.27 -0.30 -9.50
N SER A 34 11.34 -0.89 -8.75
CA SER A 34 10.09 -0.25 -8.31
C SER A 34 9.69 -0.82 -6.96
N THR A 35 8.91 -0.06 -6.19
CA THR A 35 8.28 -0.57 -4.95
C THR A 35 6.85 -0.10 -4.93
N LEU A 36 5.93 -1.06 -4.99
CA LEU A 36 4.50 -0.80 -4.90
C LEU A 36 4.05 -0.84 -3.44
N CYS A 37 3.09 -0.01 -3.08
CA CYS A 37 2.55 0.07 -1.73
C CYS A 37 1.01 0.14 -1.71
N ILE A 38 0.44 -0.24 -0.57
CA ILE A 38 -0.89 0.18 -0.15
C ILE A 38 -0.74 1.12 1.04
N GLU A 39 -1.45 2.25 1.03
CA GLU A 39 -1.36 3.25 2.10
C GLU A 39 -2.73 3.55 2.69
N ALA A 40 -2.81 3.58 4.01
CA ALA A 40 -4.00 3.92 4.77
C ALA A 40 -3.73 5.16 5.62
N MET A 41 -4.74 6.00 5.81
CA MET A 41 -4.66 7.11 6.74
C MET A 41 -5.18 6.67 8.11
N MET A 42 -4.41 6.91 9.16
CA MET A 42 -4.85 6.68 10.53
C MET A 42 -5.60 7.91 11.03
N GLN A 43 -6.68 7.69 11.78
CA GLN A 43 -7.40 8.78 12.43
C GLN A 43 -6.56 9.35 13.57
N ASP A 44 -6.37 10.67 13.54
CA ASP A 44 -5.79 11.42 14.64
C ASP A 44 -6.93 11.89 15.56
N ARG A 45 -7.35 11.00 16.47
CA ARG A 45 -8.36 11.18 17.54
C ARG A 45 -9.70 11.87 17.23
#